data_AF-A0A7X8KQK5-F1
#
_entry.id   AF-A0A7X8KQK5-F1
#
_cell.length_a   1.000
_cell.length_b   1.000
_cell.length_c   1.000
_cell.angle_alpha   90.00
_cell.angle_beta   90.00
_cell.angle_gamma   90.00
#
_symmetry.space_group_name_H-M   'P 1'
#
loop_
_entity.id
_entity.type
_entity.pdbx_description
1 polymer ?
#
loop_
_entity_poly.entity_id
_entity_poly.type
_entity_poly.pdbx_seq_one_letter_code
_entity_poly.pdbx_strand_id
1 'polypeptide(L)'
;MSMRLRAMFTKEGKMRFLSHLDIVRIMERASRRANIGIKYSEGFHPTPKITFSPPVQLGTISYGELLETEADCSGAEFLERMNRVLPEGCQIIKVFELEEGAKKMSKCAMKADYEIVFENVDCEEVVIAIERYNARGVEMDEKPEEHDTTKEQSIRDRVFYLDAYENADGKAVFRCVLDATQSSILSPKALLEYFREEYGFMTDENYTVCKNELIIE
;
A
#
# COMPACT_ATOMS: atom_id res chain seq x y z
N MET A 1 26.00 -4.86 -17.43
CA MET A 1 24.76 -5.59 -17.82
C MET A 1 23.66 -5.05 -16.93
N SER A 2 22.49 -4.70 -17.47
CA SER A 2 21.39 -4.16 -16.64
C SER A 2 20.46 -5.29 -16.20
N MET A 3 20.12 -5.34 -14.92
CA MET A 3 19.17 -6.29 -14.33
C MET A 3 17.88 -5.56 -14.00
N ARG A 4 16.74 -6.21 -14.26
CA ARG A 4 15.44 -5.69 -13.85
C ARG A 4 15.19 -6.11 -12.41
N LEU A 5 15.03 -5.13 -11.52
CA LEU A 5 14.90 -5.33 -10.09
C LEU A 5 13.52 -4.89 -9.63
N ARG A 6 12.93 -5.66 -8.72
CA ARG A 6 11.81 -5.22 -7.89
C ARG A 6 12.26 -5.16 -6.45
N ALA A 7 12.27 -3.96 -5.87
CA ALA A 7 12.71 -3.74 -4.51
C ALA A 7 11.51 -3.36 -3.63
N MET A 8 11.47 -3.96 -2.44
CA MET A 8 10.53 -3.64 -1.37
C MET A 8 11.20 -2.70 -0.39
N PHE A 9 10.49 -1.66 0.04
CA PHE A 9 11.02 -0.65 0.93
C PHE A 9 10.02 -0.17 1.98
N THR A 10 10.55 0.34 3.09
CA THR A 10 9.75 0.90 4.18
C THR A 10 9.64 2.42 4.10
N LYS A 11 8.59 2.95 4.73
CA LYS A 11 8.31 4.38 4.90
C LYS A 11 7.77 4.60 6.31
N GLU A 12 8.67 4.99 7.21
CA GLU A 12 8.44 5.06 8.66
C GLU A 12 8.84 6.43 9.24
N GLY A 13 8.43 6.68 10.48
CA GLY A 13 8.77 7.93 11.18
C GLY A 13 8.37 9.16 10.37
N LYS A 14 9.30 10.09 10.16
CA LYS A 14 9.04 11.32 9.38
C LYS A 14 8.78 11.06 7.90
N MET A 15 9.26 9.93 7.35
CA MET A 15 9.08 9.59 5.94
C MET A 15 7.60 9.37 5.59
N ARG A 16 6.75 9.01 6.57
CA ARG A 16 5.30 8.82 6.34
C ARG A 16 4.60 10.06 5.81
N PHE A 17 5.14 11.25 6.10
CA PHE A 17 4.62 12.56 5.69
C PHE A 17 5.20 13.09 4.37
N LEU A 18 5.96 12.27 3.64
CA LEU A 18 6.42 12.63 2.31
C LEU A 18 5.38 12.27 1.25
N SER A 19 5.25 13.15 0.26
CA SER A 19 4.43 12.88 -0.91
C SER A 19 5.07 11.78 -1.77
N HIS A 20 4.26 11.19 -2.65
CA HIS A 20 4.79 10.22 -3.61
C HIS A 20 5.94 10.79 -4.47
N LEU A 21 5.82 12.05 -4.91
CA LEU A 21 6.86 12.70 -5.72
C LEU A 21 8.17 12.90 -4.93
N ASP A 22 8.08 13.15 -3.63
CA ASP A 22 9.28 13.25 -2.78
C ASP A 22 9.97 11.89 -2.63
N ILE A 23 9.21 10.80 -2.50
CA ILE A 23 9.76 9.43 -2.51
C ILE A 23 10.45 9.13 -3.84
N VAL A 24 9.83 9.46 -4.98
CA VAL A 24 10.45 9.31 -6.31
C VAL A 24 11.80 10.04 -6.37
N ARG A 25 11.83 11.31 -5.94
CA ARG A 25 13.06 12.13 -5.92
C ARG A 25 14.12 11.61 -4.95
N ILE A 26 13.71 11.00 -3.83
CA ILE A 26 14.62 10.38 -2.86
C ILE A 26 15.25 9.14 -3.47
N MET A 27 14.46 8.25 -4.07
CA MET A 27 14.98 7.04 -4.71
C MET A 27 15.94 7.38 -5.85
N GLU A 28 15.60 8.34 -6.70
CA GLU A 28 16.50 8.80 -7.77
C GLU A 28 17.83 9.34 -7.21
N ARG A 29 17.77 10.24 -6.21
CA ARG A 29 18.97 10.82 -5.60
C ARG A 29 19.80 9.78 -4.85
N ALA A 30 19.14 8.81 -4.21
CA ALA A 30 19.79 7.69 -3.55
C ALA A 30 20.53 6.82 -4.56
N SER A 31 19.92 6.43 -5.67
CA SER A 31 20.58 5.64 -6.71
C SER A 31 21.81 6.35 -7.28
N ARG A 32 21.71 7.66 -7.54
CA ARG A 32 22.86 8.48 -7.96
C ARG A 32 23.98 8.51 -6.91
N ARG A 33 23.64 8.74 -5.63
CA ARG A 33 24.63 8.75 -4.52
C ARG A 33 25.25 7.39 -4.25
N ALA A 34 24.51 6.32 -4.50
CA ALA A 34 24.98 4.95 -4.43
C ALA A 34 25.86 4.56 -5.63
N ASN A 35 26.00 5.43 -6.64
CA ASN A 35 26.64 5.17 -7.94
C ASN A 35 25.96 4.03 -8.73
N ILE A 36 24.65 3.84 -8.57
CA ILE A 36 23.86 2.84 -9.29
C ILE A 36 23.32 3.49 -10.56
N GLY A 37 23.70 2.94 -11.72
CA GLY A 37 23.17 3.34 -13.00
C GLY A 37 21.76 2.78 -13.20
N ILE A 38 20.77 3.67 -13.26
CA ILE A 38 19.38 3.33 -13.62
C ILE A 38 19.11 3.72 -15.06
N LYS A 39 18.34 2.91 -15.80
CA LYS A 39 17.91 3.29 -17.16
C LYS A 39 16.99 4.51 -17.15
N TYR A 40 17.11 5.35 -18.18
CA TYR A 40 16.25 6.51 -18.38
C TYR A 40 15.28 6.31 -19.56
N SER A 41 14.22 7.11 -19.61
CA SER A 41 13.33 7.22 -20.76
C SER A 41 14.05 7.86 -21.95
N GLU A 42 13.60 7.51 -23.15
CA GLU A 42 14.12 8.08 -24.39
C GLU A 42 13.26 9.31 -24.74
N GLY A 43 13.90 10.47 -24.95
CA GLY A 43 13.20 11.71 -25.28
C GLY A 43 13.98 12.97 -24.89
N PHE A 44 13.37 14.13 -25.09
CA PHE A 44 13.98 15.44 -24.81
C PHE A 44 14.18 15.74 -23.31
N HIS A 45 13.44 15.06 -22.44
CA HIS A 45 13.57 15.15 -20.99
C HIS A 45 13.63 13.74 -20.38
N PRO A 46 14.79 13.07 -20.43
CA PRO A 46 14.95 11.72 -19.92
C PRO A 46 14.67 11.68 -18.41
N THR A 47 13.74 10.82 -18.02
CA THR A 47 13.34 10.55 -16.64
C THR A 47 13.78 9.14 -16.26
N PRO A 48 14.17 8.89 -14.99
CA PRO A 48 14.56 7.56 -14.57
C PRO A 48 13.38 6.59 -14.72
N LYS A 49 13.64 5.40 -15.29
CA LYS A 49 12.65 4.32 -15.42
C LYS A 49 12.51 3.61 -14.08
N ILE A 50 11.78 4.24 -13.18
CA ILE A 50 11.37 3.68 -11.89
C ILE A 50 9.84 3.67 -11.87
N THR A 51 9.27 2.47 -11.72
CA THR A 51 7.83 2.29 -11.50
C THR A 51 7.62 2.02 -10.02
N PHE A 52 6.54 2.54 -9.43
CA PHE A 52 6.20 2.30 -8.02
C PHE A 52 4.88 1.55 -7.91
N SER A 53 4.68 0.81 -6.81
CA SER A 53 3.35 0.38 -6.40
C SER A 53 2.45 1.60 -6.22
N PRO A 54 1.11 1.42 -6.25
CA PRO A 54 0.21 2.51 -5.94
C PRO A 54 0.56 3.18 -4.61
N PRO A 55 0.57 4.53 -4.56
CA PRO A 55 1.00 5.25 -3.39
C PRO A 55 -0.02 5.10 -2.25
N VAL A 56 0.48 4.94 -1.04
CA VAL A 56 -0.32 5.03 0.18
C VAL A 56 -0.63 6.49 0.53
N GLN A 57 -1.64 6.67 1.39
CA GLN A 57 -2.03 7.98 1.88
C GLN A 57 -0.92 8.66 2.68
N LEU A 58 -0.98 9.99 2.71
CA LEU A 58 -0.07 10.79 3.53
C LEU A 58 -0.30 10.44 5.01
N GLY A 59 0.77 10.25 5.77
CA GLY A 59 0.68 9.84 7.17
C GLY A 59 0.70 8.32 7.37
N THR A 60 0.49 7.51 6.32
CA THR A 60 0.56 6.05 6.43
C THR A 60 1.99 5.56 6.62
N ILE A 61 2.20 4.76 7.65
CA ILE A 61 3.41 3.95 7.84
C ILE A 61 3.31 2.76 6.89
N SER A 62 4.36 2.41 6.16
CA SER A 62 4.34 1.26 5.25
C SER A 62 5.61 0.44 5.36
N TYR A 63 5.45 -0.87 5.45
CA TYR A 63 6.56 -1.83 5.48
C TYR A 63 6.68 -2.62 4.16
N GLY A 64 5.92 -2.25 3.12
CA GLY A 64 5.80 -3.04 1.90
C GLY A 64 5.56 -2.23 0.64
N GLU A 65 6.13 -1.02 0.53
CA GLU A 65 6.09 -0.30 -0.74
C GLU A 65 7.01 -0.97 -1.76
N LEU A 66 6.63 -0.96 -3.04
CA LEU A 66 7.44 -1.54 -4.10
C LEU A 66 7.92 -0.48 -5.08
N LEU A 67 9.13 -0.69 -5.56
CA LEU A 67 9.64 -0.06 -6.76
C LEU A 67 10.17 -1.12 -7.72
N GLU A 68 10.09 -0.84 -9.01
CA GLU A 68 10.65 -1.65 -10.08
C GLU A 68 11.52 -0.77 -10.97
N THR A 69 12.74 -1.22 -11.26
CA THR A 69 13.70 -0.46 -12.09
C THR A 69 14.65 -1.39 -12.84
N GLU A 70 15.40 -0.84 -13.80
CA GLU A 70 16.52 -1.53 -14.45
C GLU A 70 17.82 -0.88 -13.98
N ALA A 71 18.63 -1.64 -13.25
CA ALA A 71 19.87 -1.18 -12.61
C ALA A 71 21.09 -1.92 -13.16
N ASP A 72 22.26 -1.30 -13.12
CA ASP A 72 23.54 -1.87 -13.59
C ASP A 72 24.30 -2.70 -12.54
N CYS A 73 23.59 -3.21 -11.53
CA CYS A 73 24.13 -4.03 -10.45
C CYS A 73 23.17 -5.16 -10.08
N SER A 74 23.67 -6.14 -9.31
CA SER A 74 22.86 -7.22 -8.75
C SER A 74 21.87 -6.71 -7.70
N GLY A 75 20.84 -7.51 -7.40
CA GLY A 75 19.87 -7.19 -6.36
C GLY A 75 20.51 -7.06 -4.97
N ALA A 76 21.53 -7.86 -4.68
CA ALA A 76 22.29 -7.80 -3.43
C ALA A 76 23.07 -6.46 -3.31
N GLU A 77 23.78 -6.08 -4.37
CA GLU A 77 24.50 -4.79 -4.42
C GLU A 77 23.53 -3.60 -4.33
N PHE A 78 22.38 -3.69 -5.00
CA PHE A 78 21.34 -2.67 -4.94
C PHE A 78 20.85 -2.47 -3.50
N LEU A 79 20.51 -3.56 -2.80
CA LEU A 79 20.05 -3.52 -1.41
C LEU A 79 21.09 -2.87 -0.50
N GLU A 80 22.34 -3.33 -0.56
CA GLU A 80 23.42 -2.83 0.30
C GLU A 80 23.71 -1.35 0.04
N ARG A 81 23.91 -0.98 -1.24
CA ARG A 81 24.35 0.36 -1.62
C ARG A 81 23.25 1.40 -1.43
N MET A 82 21.98 1.06 -1.70
CA MET A 82 20.86 1.96 -1.45
C MET A 82 20.70 2.21 0.05
N ASN A 83 20.76 1.19 0.89
CA ASN A 83 20.60 1.35 2.35
C ASN A 83 21.72 2.15 3.01
N ARG A 84 22.93 2.20 2.42
CA ARG A 84 24.01 3.09 2.89
C ARG A 84 23.70 4.57 2.72
N VAL A 85 22.79 4.90 1.81
CA VAL A 85 22.56 6.28 1.37
C VAL A 85 21.15 6.77 1.62
N LEU A 86 20.17 5.89 1.78
CA LEU A 86 18.79 6.27 2.07
C LEU A 86 18.67 6.99 3.42
N PRO A 87 17.72 7.93 3.56
CA PRO A 87 17.49 8.63 4.82
C PRO A 87 16.83 7.72 5.85
N GLU A 88 16.93 8.11 7.12
CA GLU A 88 16.22 7.47 8.23
C GLU A 88 14.71 7.35 7.94
N GLY A 89 14.13 6.20 8.28
CA GLY A 89 12.73 5.87 8.01
C GLY A 89 12.45 5.40 6.58
N CYS A 90 13.49 5.20 5.75
CA CYS A 90 13.34 4.56 4.44
C CYS A 90 14.45 3.55 4.21
N GLN A 91 14.07 2.28 4.06
CA GLN A 91 15.02 1.18 3.90
C GLN A 91 14.54 0.22 2.82
N ILE A 92 15.43 -0.22 1.93
CA ILE A 92 15.19 -1.38 1.06
C ILE A 92 15.30 -2.64 1.92
N ILE A 93 14.22 -3.40 2.04
CA ILE A 93 14.16 -4.61 2.87
C ILE A 93 14.33 -5.89 2.07
N LYS A 94 13.99 -5.87 0.77
CA LYS A 94 14.12 -7.03 -0.11
C LYS A 94 14.29 -6.58 -1.55
N VAL A 95 15.07 -7.33 -2.33
CA VAL A 95 15.22 -7.10 -3.77
C VAL A 95 15.06 -8.44 -4.49
N PHE A 96 14.24 -8.44 -5.53
CA PHE A 96 14.02 -9.55 -6.43
C PHE A 96 14.62 -9.21 -7.79
N GLU A 97 15.47 -10.09 -8.31
CA GLU A 97 15.92 -10.03 -9.70
C GLU A 97 14.84 -10.67 -10.56
N LEU A 98 14.34 -9.93 -11.54
CA LEU A 98 13.24 -10.38 -12.41
C LEU A 98 13.81 -10.99 -13.69
N GLU A 99 13.37 -12.21 -13.98
CA GLU A 99 13.68 -12.89 -15.23
C GLU A 99 13.08 -12.18 -16.46
N GLU A 100 13.62 -12.49 -17.63
CA GLU A 100 13.06 -12.04 -18.89
C GLU A 100 11.61 -12.52 -19.05
N GLY A 101 10.69 -11.63 -19.42
CA GLY A 101 9.27 -11.94 -19.53
C GLY A 101 8.46 -11.83 -18.22
N ALA A 102 9.10 -11.59 -17.06
CA ALA A 102 8.38 -11.37 -15.81
C ALA A 102 7.32 -10.25 -15.94
N LYS A 103 6.15 -10.44 -15.32
CA LYS A 103 5.04 -9.47 -15.41
C LYS A 103 5.48 -8.09 -14.92
N LYS A 104 5.09 -7.03 -15.64
CA LYS A 104 5.28 -5.64 -15.17
C LYS A 104 4.47 -5.42 -13.91
N MET A 105 5.04 -4.71 -12.94
CA MET A 105 4.36 -4.41 -11.67
C MET A 105 2.99 -3.74 -11.89
N SER A 106 2.87 -2.84 -12.88
CA SER A 106 1.60 -2.19 -13.24
C SER A 106 0.51 -3.14 -13.75
N LYS A 107 0.84 -4.39 -14.05
CA LYS A 107 -0.11 -5.43 -14.48
C LYS A 107 -0.36 -6.48 -13.40
N CYS A 108 0.32 -6.43 -12.27
CA CYS A 108 0.12 -7.38 -11.18
C CYS A 108 -1.17 -7.05 -10.43
N ALA A 109 -1.93 -8.08 -10.07
CA ALA A 109 -2.97 -7.94 -9.06
C ALA A 109 -2.29 -7.84 -7.71
N MET A 110 -2.81 -6.98 -6.84
CA MET A 110 -2.20 -6.70 -5.55
C MET A 110 -3.25 -6.56 -4.46
N LYS A 111 -2.88 -7.00 -3.26
CA LYS A 111 -3.65 -6.80 -2.03
C LYS A 111 -2.75 -6.18 -0.99
N ALA A 112 -3.29 -5.30 -0.16
CA ALA A 112 -2.52 -4.69 0.93
C ALA A 112 -3.19 -4.96 2.27
N ASP A 113 -2.40 -5.44 3.24
CA ASP A 113 -2.81 -5.64 4.62
C ASP A 113 -2.55 -4.35 5.40
N TYR A 114 -3.61 -3.81 5.99
CA TYR A 114 -3.58 -2.60 6.78
C TYR A 114 -4.08 -2.85 8.20
N GLU A 115 -3.49 -2.11 9.12
CA GLU A 115 -4.02 -1.91 10.47
C GLU A 115 -4.27 -0.43 10.68
N ILE A 116 -5.49 -0.13 11.11
CA ILE A 116 -5.93 1.21 11.47
C ILE A 116 -6.09 1.22 12.99
N VAL A 117 -5.20 1.93 13.66
CA VAL A 117 -5.19 2.04 15.11
C VAL A 117 -5.87 3.34 15.50
N PHE A 118 -6.97 3.26 16.25
CA PHE A 118 -7.69 4.42 16.72
C PHE A 118 -7.17 4.88 18.07
N GLU A 119 -7.11 6.21 18.27
CA GLU A 119 -6.68 6.77 19.56
C GLU A 119 -7.82 6.81 20.59
N ASN A 120 -9.05 7.06 20.13
CA ASN A 120 -10.19 7.39 21.00
C ASN A 120 -11.47 6.60 20.65
N VAL A 121 -11.34 5.40 20.06
CA VAL A 121 -12.48 4.55 19.68
C VAL A 121 -12.37 3.25 20.45
N ASP A 122 -13.49 2.80 21.02
CA ASP A 122 -13.58 1.53 21.72
C ASP A 122 -13.52 0.37 20.70
N CYS A 123 -12.85 -0.73 21.07
CA CYS A 123 -12.77 -1.91 20.22
C CYS A 123 -14.16 -2.49 19.94
N GLU A 124 -15.08 -2.41 20.90
CA GLU A 124 -16.46 -2.89 20.74
C GLU A 124 -17.19 -2.15 19.60
N GLU A 125 -16.95 -0.85 19.43
CA GLU A 125 -17.55 -0.06 18.33
C GLU A 125 -17.07 -0.53 16.96
N VAL A 126 -15.78 -0.88 16.84
CA VAL A 126 -15.20 -1.40 15.60
C VAL A 126 -15.78 -2.78 15.28
N VAL A 127 -15.87 -3.65 16.28
CA VAL A 127 -16.46 -5.00 16.15
C VAL A 127 -17.90 -4.91 15.66
N ILE A 128 -18.73 -4.09 16.31
CA ILE A 128 -20.14 -3.89 15.92
C ILE A 128 -20.26 -3.39 14.48
N ALA A 129 -19.38 -2.46 14.06
CA ALA A 129 -19.40 -1.94 12.70
C ALA A 129 -19.07 -3.03 11.65
N ILE A 130 -18.07 -3.87 11.92
CA ILE A 130 -17.71 -5.01 11.05
C ILE A 130 -18.82 -6.07 11.04
N GLU A 131 -19.44 -6.37 12.17
CA GLU A 131 -20.55 -7.32 12.25
C GLU A 131 -21.75 -6.85 11.42
N ARG A 132 -22.13 -5.57 11.52
CA ARG A 132 -23.20 -4.99 10.70
C ARG A 132 -22.86 -5.04 9.22
N TYR A 133 -21.62 -4.73 8.86
CA TYR A 133 -21.15 -4.88 7.48
C TYR A 133 -21.34 -6.33 7.01
N ASN A 134 -20.85 -7.31 7.76
CA ASN A 134 -20.92 -8.72 7.37
C ASN A 134 -22.37 -9.24 7.27
N ALA A 135 -23.25 -8.83 8.20
CA ALA A 135 -24.67 -9.24 8.20
C ALA A 135 -25.40 -8.80 6.91
N ARG A 136 -25.18 -7.56 6.45
CA ARG A 136 -25.77 -7.02 5.23
C ARG A 136 -25.28 -7.72 3.95
N GLY A 137 -24.05 -8.25 3.98
CA GLY A 137 -23.51 -9.06 2.87
C GLY A 137 -24.28 -10.37 2.66
N VAL A 138 -24.75 -11.00 3.73
CA VAL A 138 -25.56 -12.24 3.66
C VAL A 138 -26.94 -11.96 3.06
N GLU A 139 -27.52 -10.79 3.32
CA GLU A 139 -28.84 -10.40 2.80
C GLU A 139 -28.82 -10.11 1.29
N MET A 140 -27.67 -9.78 0.71
CA MET A 140 -27.51 -9.40 -0.71
C MET A 140 -27.06 -10.54 -1.63
N ASP A 141 -26.75 -11.73 -1.12
CA ASP A 141 -26.43 -12.92 -1.95
C ASP A 141 -27.66 -13.44 -2.73
N GLU A 142 -28.85 -12.85 -2.53
CA GLU A 142 -29.97 -12.97 -3.46
C GLU A 142 -29.70 -12.13 -4.73
N LYS A 143 -29.25 -12.82 -5.79
CA LYS A 143 -28.90 -12.32 -7.15
C LYS A 143 -29.23 -10.84 -7.43
N PRO A 144 -28.21 -9.97 -7.56
CA PRO A 144 -28.39 -8.63 -8.10
C PRO A 144 -28.89 -8.67 -9.55
N GLU A 145 -29.82 -7.77 -9.91
CA GLU A 145 -30.15 -7.50 -11.31
C GLU A 145 -28.96 -6.83 -12.00
N GLU A 146 -28.69 -7.25 -13.24
CA GLU A 146 -27.41 -7.17 -13.97
C GLU A 146 -26.92 -5.75 -14.36
N HIS A 147 -27.44 -4.67 -13.76
CA HIS A 147 -27.13 -3.32 -14.23
C HIS A 147 -27.00 -2.20 -13.19
N ASP A 148 -27.02 -2.48 -11.88
CA ASP A 148 -26.79 -1.44 -10.86
C ASP A 148 -25.68 -1.86 -9.88
N THR A 149 -24.42 -1.59 -10.24
CA THR A 149 -23.33 -1.72 -9.27
C THR A 149 -23.42 -0.53 -8.32
N THR A 150 -24.22 -0.70 -7.27
CA THR A 150 -24.32 0.28 -6.18
C THR A 150 -22.91 0.56 -5.62
N LYS A 151 -22.69 1.78 -5.10
CA LYS A 151 -21.43 2.18 -4.43
C LYS A 151 -20.97 1.13 -3.41
N GLU A 152 -21.92 0.50 -2.73
CA GLU A 152 -21.69 -0.62 -1.80
C GLU A 152 -21.05 -1.83 -2.48
N GLN A 153 -21.67 -2.40 -3.52
CA GLN A 153 -21.12 -3.59 -4.20
C GLN A 153 -19.70 -3.35 -4.72
N SER A 154 -19.44 -2.15 -5.24
CA SER A 154 -18.09 -1.73 -5.65
C SER A 154 -17.06 -1.72 -4.51
N ILE A 155 -17.45 -1.38 -3.27
CA ILE A 155 -16.55 -1.45 -2.11
C ILE A 155 -16.33 -2.91 -1.70
N ARG A 156 -17.41 -3.69 -1.59
CA ARG A 156 -17.36 -5.07 -1.09
C ARG A 156 -16.47 -5.97 -1.95
N ASP A 157 -16.52 -5.81 -3.26
CA ASP A 157 -15.67 -6.55 -4.22
C ASP A 157 -14.16 -6.31 -4.01
N ARG A 158 -13.79 -5.24 -3.31
CA ARG A 158 -12.39 -4.82 -3.05
C ARG A 158 -11.95 -5.01 -1.60
N VAL A 159 -12.81 -5.62 -0.76
CA VAL A 159 -12.52 -5.97 0.63
C VAL A 159 -12.35 -7.47 0.74
N PHE A 160 -11.15 -7.93 1.08
CA PHE A 160 -10.83 -9.36 1.15
C PHE A 160 -10.84 -9.91 2.58
N TYR A 161 -10.65 -9.04 3.57
CA TYR A 161 -10.62 -9.42 4.98
C TYR A 161 -10.90 -8.20 5.84
N LEU A 162 -11.64 -8.40 6.93
CA LEU A 162 -11.86 -7.43 7.99
C LEU A 162 -11.80 -8.16 9.33
N ASP A 163 -11.15 -7.55 10.31
CA ASP A 163 -11.14 -8.01 11.69
C ASP A 163 -10.94 -6.83 12.63
N ALA A 164 -11.31 -7.02 13.89
CA ALA A 164 -11.10 -6.04 14.94
C ALA A 164 -10.55 -6.70 16.20
N TYR A 165 -9.57 -6.05 16.81
CA TYR A 165 -8.98 -6.50 18.06
C TYR A 165 -8.39 -5.34 18.85
N GLU A 166 -8.19 -5.53 20.14
CA GLU A 166 -7.48 -4.58 21.00
C GLU A 166 -5.99 -4.93 21.02
N ASN A 167 -5.12 -3.95 20.74
CA ASN A 167 -3.68 -4.17 20.78
C ASN A 167 -3.12 -4.14 22.21
N ALA A 168 -1.82 -4.40 22.36
CA ALA A 168 -1.15 -4.43 23.67
C ALA A 168 -1.19 -3.11 24.45
N ASP A 169 -1.47 -1.99 23.78
CA ASP A 169 -1.59 -0.65 24.38
C ASP A 169 -3.05 -0.32 24.76
N GLY A 170 -3.99 -1.27 24.60
CA GLY A 170 -5.41 -1.06 24.88
C GLY A 170 -6.14 -0.26 23.79
N LYS A 171 -5.57 -0.15 22.59
CA LYS A 171 -6.17 0.60 21.47
C LYS A 171 -6.92 -0.33 20.53
N ALA A 172 -8.07 0.13 20.06
CA ALA A 172 -8.83 -0.55 19.03
C ALA A 172 -8.06 -0.56 17.70
N VAL A 173 -7.98 -1.75 17.08
CA VAL A 173 -7.40 -1.95 15.76
C VAL A 173 -8.46 -2.46 14.81
N PHE A 174 -8.63 -1.78 13.68
CA PHE A 174 -9.36 -2.27 12.53
C PHE A 174 -8.33 -2.81 11.54
N ARG A 175 -8.25 -4.13 11.40
CA ARG A 175 -7.42 -4.81 10.41
C ARG A 175 -8.22 -5.05 9.13
N CYS A 176 -7.63 -4.76 7.97
CA CYS A 176 -8.28 -5.00 6.69
C CYS A 176 -7.29 -5.37 5.58
N VAL A 177 -7.72 -6.26 4.69
CA VAL A 177 -6.99 -6.57 3.45
C VAL A 177 -7.79 -6.04 2.27
N LEU A 178 -7.20 -5.10 1.53
CA LEU A 178 -7.89 -4.32 0.49
C LEU A 178 -7.23 -4.49 -0.88
N ASP A 179 -7.99 -4.29 -1.94
CA ASP A 179 -7.47 -4.23 -3.30
C ASP A 179 -6.48 -3.07 -3.45
N ALA A 180 -5.27 -3.41 -3.86
CA ALA A 180 -4.17 -2.49 -4.12
C ALA A 180 -3.71 -2.55 -5.58
N THR A 181 -4.47 -3.22 -6.45
CA THR A 181 -4.24 -3.26 -7.89
C THR A 181 -4.44 -1.87 -8.47
N GLN A 182 -3.53 -1.42 -9.33
CA GLN A 182 -3.48 -0.03 -9.82
C GLN A 182 -4.80 0.49 -10.41
N SER A 183 -5.62 -0.38 -11.00
CA SER A 183 -6.91 -0.04 -11.61
C SER A 183 -8.12 -0.07 -10.67
N SER A 184 -7.99 -0.64 -9.47
CA SER A 184 -9.12 -0.95 -8.59
C SER A 184 -8.81 -0.69 -7.11
N ILE A 185 -7.91 0.24 -6.82
CA ILE A 185 -7.45 0.54 -5.45
C ILE A 185 -8.64 0.88 -4.53
N LEU A 186 -8.65 0.30 -3.34
CA LEU A 186 -9.47 0.72 -2.21
C LEU A 186 -8.55 1.14 -1.04
N SER A 187 -8.61 2.42 -0.67
CA SER A 187 -7.80 2.95 0.44
C SER A 187 -8.46 2.75 1.80
N PRO A 188 -7.69 2.65 2.90
CA PRO A 188 -8.23 2.62 4.25
C PRO A 188 -9.18 3.78 4.56
N LYS A 189 -8.84 5.02 4.19
CA LYS A 189 -9.74 6.18 4.38
C LYS A 189 -11.07 6.02 3.66
N ALA A 190 -11.04 5.55 2.41
CA ALA A 190 -12.27 5.37 1.62
C ALA A 190 -13.16 4.26 2.21
N LEU A 191 -12.56 3.20 2.77
CA LEU A 191 -13.28 2.19 3.52
C LEU A 191 -13.90 2.78 4.80
N LEU A 192 -13.13 3.55 5.58
CA LEU A 192 -13.65 4.19 6.80
C LEU A 192 -14.77 5.19 6.51
N GLU A 193 -14.67 5.97 5.43
CA GLU A 193 -15.73 6.87 4.96
C GLU A 193 -17.01 6.10 4.64
N TYR A 194 -16.88 4.97 3.95
CA TYR A 194 -18.02 4.08 3.69
C TYR A 194 -18.62 3.50 4.99
N PHE A 195 -17.78 3.09 5.94
CA PHE A 195 -18.23 2.62 7.26
C PHE A 195 -18.97 3.71 8.06
N ARG A 196 -18.51 4.96 7.99
CA ARG A 196 -19.17 6.13 8.60
C ARG A 196 -20.55 6.36 7.99
N GLU A 197 -20.63 6.39 6.66
CA GLU A 197 -21.86 6.69 5.91
C GLU A 197 -22.94 5.61 6.09
N GLU A 198 -22.57 4.34 5.99
CA GLU A 198 -23.54 3.24 5.91
C GLU A 198 -23.79 2.52 7.24
N TYR A 199 -22.83 2.55 8.17
CA TYR A 199 -22.89 1.77 9.42
C TYR A 199 -22.83 2.62 10.68
N GLY A 200 -22.77 3.95 10.53
CA GLY A 200 -22.76 4.91 11.63
C GLY A 200 -21.50 4.79 12.49
N PHE A 201 -20.38 4.36 11.90
CA PHE A 201 -19.10 4.21 12.60
C PHE A 201 -18.50 5.59 12.91
N MET A 202 -18.84 6.14 14.08
CA MET A 202 -18.49 7.50 14.51
C MET A 202 -17.05 7.57 15.04
N THR A 203 -16.06 7.41 14.17
CA THR A 203 -14.66 7.55 14.58
C THR A 203 -14.21 9.00 14.52
N ASP A 204 -13.51 9.47 15.56
CA ASP A 204 -12.67 10.66 15.46
C ASP A 204 -11.63 10.47 14.32
N GLU A 205 -11.20 11.55 13.67
CA GLU A 205 -10.17 11.48 12.61
C GLU A 205 -8.77 11.15 13.15
N ASN A 206 -8.66 10.94 14.46
CA ASN A 206 -7.44 10.61 15.15
C ASN A 206 -7.17 9.09 15.12
N TYR A 207 -6.56 8.64 14.02
CA TYR A 207 -6.08 7.28 13.83
C TYR A 207 -4.73 7.26 13.13
N THR A 208 -4.00 6.16 13.30
CA THR A 208 -2.79 5.86 12.53
C THR A 208 -3.06 4.68 11.62
N VAL A 209 -2.67 4.81 10.35
CA VAL A 209 -2.70 3.72 9.38
C VAL A 209 -1.31 3.13 9.23
N CYS A 210 -1.21 1.82 9.39
CA CYS A 210 -0.06 1.02 9.07
C CYS A 210 -0.38 0.08 7.91
N LYS A 211 0.46 0.06 6.88
CA LYS A 211 0.44 -0.96 5.83
C LYS A 211 1.51 -1.99 6.16
N ASN A 212 1.08 -3.16 6.62
CA ASN A 212 1.97 -4.22 7.07
C ASN A 212 2.61 -4.95 5.90
N GLU A 213 1.84 -5.21 4.84
CA GLU A 213 2.32 -5.96 3.68
C GLU A 213 1.65 -5.51 2.38
N LEU A 214 2.36 -5.71 1.26
CA LEU A 214 1.79 -5.69 -0.08
C LEU A 214 2.00 -7.07 -0.72
N ILE A 215 0.89 -7.76 -0.97
CA ILE A 215 0.83 -9.09 -1.56
C ILE A 215 0.66 -8.93 -3.07
N ILE A 216 1.49 -9.62 -3.85
CA ILE A 216 1.41 -9.64 -5.31
C ILE A 216 0.94 -11.03 -5.76
N GLU A 217 -0.09 -11.09 -6.59
CA GLU A 217 -0.61 -12.31 -7.22
C GLU A 217 -0.07 -12.52 -8.64
#